data_AF-A0A9J7KHS2-F1
#
_entry.id   AF-A0A9J7KHS2-F1
#
_cell.length_a   1.000
_cell.length_b   1.000
_cell.length_c   1.000
_cell.angle_alpha   90.00
_cell.angle_beta   90.00
_cell.angle_gamma   90.00
#
_symmetry.space_group_name_H-M   'P 1'
#
loop_
_entity.id
_entity.type
_entity.pdbx_description
1 polymer ?
#
loop_
_entity_poly.entity_id
_entity_poly.type
_entity_poly.pdbx_seq_one_letter_code
_entity_poly.pdbx_strand_id
1 'polypeptide(L)'
;MVPGCYLIAFVTSSVLLVCYMLCAFVRYRTHRLRLQRGDKSFLPRPRDLPHPGNMLSESMKYSGIQIAYFLWGYYMLQLMLYLVTMVISYFLVLPLLGVVSSFYLQPLWTLLPTVVLSLLVNYVQIFVSRKALLQDHCYKDGGSRERVKALALDNRRVYHNFSYFLFFFNILLGFYSCLLRIVKGILLGLVFLARVDLSGLMQGYQHWDFGKVIL
;
A
#
# COMPACT_ATOMS: atom_id res chain seq x y z
N MET A 1 -28.29 -11.72 3.58
CA MET A 1 -26.98 -11.34 3.01
C MET A 1 -26.42 -10.08 3.67
N VAL A 2 -27.13 -8.94 3.60
CA VAL A 2 -26.74 -7.67 4.26
C VAL A 2 -26.36 -7.81 5.75
N PRO A 3 -27.16 -8.46 6.61
CA PRO A 3 -26.78 -8.60 8.03
C PRO A 3 -25.53 -9.47 8.23
N GLY A 4 -25.33 -10.50 7.41
CA GLY A 4 -24.14 -11.35 7.47
C GLY A 4 -22.86 -10.61 7.07
N CYS A 5 -22.93 -9.79 6.02
CA CYS A 5 -21.79 -8.96 5.58
C CYS A 5 -21.42 -7.94 6.65
N TYR A 6 -22.42 -7.32 7.28
CA TYR A 6 -22.21 -6.39 8.39
C TYR A 6 -21.55 -7.06 9.59
N LEU A 7 -22.01 -8.26 10.00
CA LEU A 7 -21.43 -9.00 11.11
C LEU A 7 -19.97 -9.38 10.84
N ILE A 8 -19.66 -9.89 9.63
CA ILE A 8 -18.29 -10.22 9.23
C ILE A 8 -17.39 -8.97 9.27
N ALA A 9 -17.87 -7.85 8.72
CA ALA A 9 -17.13 -6.59 8.76
C ALA A 9 -16.88 -6.11 10.19
N PHE A 10 -17.89 -6.19 11.07
CA PHE A 10 -17.80 -5.81 12.48
C PHE A 10 -16.81 -6.65 13.28
N VAL A 11 -16.86 -7.97 13.14
CA VAL A 11 -15.92 -8.87 13.81
C VAL A 11 -14.50 -8.64 13.28
N THR A 12 -14.35 -8.47 11.98
CA THR A 12 -13.02 -8.25 11.37
C THR A 12 -12.43 -6.91 11.78
N SER A 13 -13.20 -5.83 11.76
CA SER A 13 -12.74 -4.49 12.13
C SER A 13 -12.36 -4.39 13.60
N SER A 14 -13.14 -5.02 14.49
CA SER A 14 -12.85 -5.05 15.93
C SER A 14 -11.57 -5.83 16.23
N VAL A 15 -11.36 -6.99 15.63
CA VAL A 15 -10.11 -7.76 15.74
C VAL A 15 -8.92 -6.94 15.22
N LEU A 16 -9.04 -6.31 14.05
CA LEU A 16 -7.98 -5.47 13.49
C LEU A 16 -7.64 -4.28 14.39
N LEU A 17 -8.65 -3.63 14.98
CA LEU A 17 -8.44 -2.51 15.91
C LEU A 17 -7.66 -2.96 17.14
N VAL A 18 -8.02 -4.09 17.74
CA VAL A 18 -7.30 -4.66 18.89
C VAL A 18 -5.85 -4.99 18.51
N CYS A 19 -5.63 -5.61 17.35
CA CYS A 19 -4.29 -5.88 16.84
C CYS A 19 -3.48 -4.58 16.64
N TYR A 20 -4.10 -3.53 16.10
CA TYR A 20 -3.45 -2.22 15.91
C TYR A 20 -3.07 -1.57 17.23
N MET A 21 -3.95 -1.59 18.24
CA MET A 21 -3.63 -1.08 19.57
C MET A 21 -2.46 -1.85 20.19
N LEU A 22 -2.47 -3.19 20.15
CA LEU A 22 -1.38 -4.01 20.67
C LEU A 22 -0.04 -3.69 19.98
N CYS A 23 -0.06 -3.56 18.65
CA CYS A 23 1.13 -3.19 17.90
C CYS A 23 1.63 -1.78 18.24
N ALA A 24 0.72 -0.82 18.45
CA ALA A 24 1.07 0.54 18.87
C ALA A 24 1.75 0.54 20.24
N PHE A 25 1.22 -0.24 21.20
CA PHE A 25 1.84 -0.38 22.53
C PHE A 25 3.25 -0.98 22.47
N VAL A 26 3.46 -2.03 21.67
CA VAL A 26 4.79 -2.65 21.50
C VAL A 26 5.78 -1.66 20.87
N ARG A 27 5.34 -0.90 19.87
CA ARG A 27 6.16 0.13 19.22
C ARG A 27 6.49 1.27 20.17
N TYR A 28 5.50 1.78 20.89
CA TYR A 28 5.69 2.81 21.91
C TYR A 28 6.74 2.40 22.94
N ARG A 29 6.65 1.17 23.46
CA ARG A 29 7.66 0.62 24.39
C ARG A 29 9.05 0.59 23.76
N THR A 30 9.15 0.17 22.50
CA THR A 30 10.42 0.08 21.77
C THR A 30 11.03 1.46 21.54
N HIS A 31 10.24 2.44 21.11
CA HIS A 31 10.70 3.83 20.90
C HIS A 31 11.16 4.46 22.20
N ARG A 32 10.42 4.27 23.30
CA ARG A 32 10.82 4.74 24.63
C ARG A 32 12.14 4.14 25.10
N LEU A 33 12.34 2.83 24.91
CA LEU A 33 13.60 2.16 25.24
C LEU A 33 14.79 2.63 24.38
N ARG A 34 14.57 2.92 23.09
CA ARG A 34 15.60 3.48 22.20
C ARG A 34 16.04 4.88 22.65
N LEU A 35 15.08 5.74 23.02
CA LEU A 35 15.37 7.05 23.58
C LEU A 35 16.21 6.96 24.85
N GLN A 36 15.88 6.05 25.76
CA GLN A 36 16.64 5.83 26.99
C GLN A 36 18.09 5.36 26.73
N ARG A 37 18.34 4.68 25.61
CA ARG A 37 19.68 4.27 25.16
C ARG A 37 20.46 5.38 24.44
N GLY A 38 19.84 6.55 24.24
CA GLY A 38 20.44 7.66 23.50
C GLY A 38 20.37 7.52 21.98
N ASP A 39 19.67 6.51 21.45
CA ASP A 39 19.48 6.34 20.00
C ASP A 39 18.39 7.32 19.50
N LYS A 40 18.84 8.39 18.84
CA LYS A 40 17.99 9.45 18.27
C LYS A 40 17.78 9.32 16.76
N SER A 41 18.19 8.20 16.16
CA SER A 41 18.13 7.99 14.70
C SER A 41 16.72 8.10 14.10
N PHE A 42 15.69 7.89 14.92
CA PHE A 42 14.28 7.92 14.49
C PHE A 42 13.64 9.32 14.59
N LEU A 43 14.26 10.26 15.30
CA LEU A 43 13.72 11.60 15.49
C LEU A 43 13.94 12.46 14.23
N PRO A 44 13.03 13.40 13.93
CA PRO A 44 13.27 14.39 12.89
C PRO A 44 14.54 15.20 13.17
N ARG A 45 15.16 15.73 12.12
CA ARG A 45 16.41 16.51 12.26
C ARG A 45 16.12 17.77 13.08
N PRO A 46 17.06 18.26 13.92
CA PRO A 46 16.90 19.47 14.74
C PRO A 46 16.37 20.71 14.01
N ARG A 47 16.65 20.81 12.70
CA ARG A 47 16.22 21.91 11.83
C ARG A 47 14.71 21.89 11.51
N ASP A 48 14.08 20.73 11.58
CA ASP A 48 12.68 20.52 11.24
C ASP A 48 11.78 20.47 12.49
N LEU A 49 12.35 20.69 13.69
CA LEU A 49 11.59 20.69 14.94
C LEU A 49 10.83 22.02 15.12
N PRO A 50 9.55 21.95 15.54
CA PRO A 50 8.80 23.15 15.90
C PRO A 50 9.37 23.78 17.18
N HIS A 51 8.98 25.04 17.43
CA HIS A 51 9.36 25.77 18.63
C HIS A 51 8.98 24.99 19.91
N PRO A 52 9.80 24.97 20.98
CA PRO A 52 9.54 24.18 22.19
C PRO A 52 8.18 24.43 22.84
N GLY A 53 7.67 25.67 22.80
CA GLY A 53 6.33 26.00 23.28
C GLY A 53 5.21 25.28 22.51
N ASN A 54 5.38 25.13 21.19
CA ASN A 54 4.44 24.37 20.36
C ASN A 54 4.51 22.89 20.69
N MET A 55 5.71 22.32 20.86
CA MET A 55 5.90 20.92 21.26
C MET A 55 5.20 20.60 22.59
N LEU A 56 5.32 21.50 23.58
CA LEU A 56 4.62 21.34 24.85
C LEU A 56 3.10 21.37 24.67
N SER A 57 2.59 22.32 23.89
CA SER A 57 1.15 22.43 23.61
C SER A 57 0.59 21.20 22.88
N GLU A 58 1.38 20.60 21.99
CA GLU A 58 1.01 19.38 21.27
C GLU A 58 1.04 18.16 22.19
N SER A 59 2.01 18.07 23.10
CA SER A 59 2.07 16.99 24.10
C SER A 59 0.85 16.97 25.03
N MET A 60 0.31 18.14 25.37
CA MET A 60 -0.91 18.24 26.17
C MET A 60 -2.16 17.75 25.43
N LYS A 61 -2.21 17.94 24.11
CA LYS A 61 -3.37 17.57 23.27
C LYS A 61 -3.30 16.12 22.77
N TYR A 62 -2.12 15.51 22.83
CA TYR A 62 -1.83 14.19 22.27
C TYR A 62 -2.86 13.13 22.64
N SER A 63 -3.20 13.00 23.93
CA SER A 63 -4.10 11.95 24.42
C SER A 63 -5.50 12.07 23.83
N GLY A 64 -6.05 13.28 23.74
CA GLY A 64 -7.37 13.52 23.16
C GLY A 64 -7.38 13.30 21.64
N ILE A 65 -6.39 13.84 20.95
CA ILE A 65 -6.23 13.70 19.49
C ILE A 65 -6.06 12.21 19.12
N GLN A 66 -5.26 11.46 19.87
CA GLN A 66 -5.03 10.03 19.65
C GLN A 66 -6.33 9.22 19.73
N ILE A 67 -7.14 9.42 20.78
CA ILE A 67 -8.42 8.71 20.94
C ILE A 67 -9.39 9.08 19.80
N ALA A 68 -9.47 10.35 19.43
CA ALA A 68 -10.32 10.81 18.33
C ALA A 68 -9.94 10.13 17.00
N TYR A 69 -8.65 10.04 16.68
CA TYR A 69 -8.18 9.34 15.48
C TYR A 69 -8.47 7.84 15.52
N PHE A 70 -8.37 7.18 16.68
CA PHE A 70 -8.75 5.77 16.80
C PHE A 70 -10.25 5.55 16.55
N LEU A 71 -11.11 6.39 17.13
CA LEU A 71 -12.57 6.30 16.93
C LEU A 71 -12.95 6.54 15.46
N TRP A 72 -12.40 7.59 14.86
CA TRP A 72 -12.67 7.91 13.46
C TRP A 72 -12.10 6.85 12.50
N GLY A 73 -10.89 6.39 12.78
CA GLY A 73 -10.24 5.31 12.04
C GLY A 73 -11.03 4.01 12.13
N TYR A 74 -11.57 3.66 13.29
CA TYR A 74 -12.45 2.49 13.45
C TYR A 74 -13.74 2.64 12.62
N TYR A 75 -14.39 3.79 12.67
CA TYR A 75 -15.60 4.05 11.89
C TYR A 75 -15.34 3.92 10.38
N MET A 76 -14.24 4.50 9.90
CA MET A 76 -13.85 4.42 8.49
C MET A 76 -13.44 3.01 8.07
N LEU A 77 -12.72 2.28 8.92
CA LEU A 77 -12.36 0.88 8.67
C LEU A 77 -13.60 -0.02 8.60
N GLN A 78 -14.57 0.19 9.50
CA GLN A 78 -15.84 -0.53 9.51
C GLN A 78 -16.62 -0.28 8.22
N LEU A 79 -16.75 0.98 7.80
CA LEU A 79 -17.42 1.35 6.56
C LEU A 79 -16.71 0.73 5.35
N MET A 80 -15.38 0.80 5.28
CA MET A 80 -14.59 0.23 4.18
C MET A 80 -14.77 -1.29 4.10
N LEU A 81 -14.62 -2.02 5.20
CA LEU A 81 -14.77 -3.48 5.23
C LEU A 81 -16.20 -3.91 4.91
N TYR A 82 -17.21 -3.16 5.35
CA TYR A 82 -18.59 -3.41 4.99
C TYR A 82 -18.81 -3.26 3.47
N LEU A 83 -18.31 -2.20 2.85
CA LEU A 83 -18.40 -2.01 1.40
C LEU A 83 -17.67 -3.12 0.63
N VAL A 84 -16.46 -3.49 1.06
CA VAL A 84 -15.68 -4.56 0.43
C VAL A 84 -16.40 -5.91 0.54
N THR A 85 -16.92 -6.27 1.71
CA THR A 85 -17.67 -7.52 1.90
C THR A 85 -18.99 -7.52 1.13
N MET A 86 -19.67 -6.38 0.98
CA MET A 86 -20.85 -6.24 0.12
C MET A 86 -20.50 -6.46 -1.37
N VAL A 87 -19.41 -5.87 -1.86
CA VAL A 87 -18.93 -6.10 -3.23
C VAL A 87 -18.58 -7.58 -3.45
N ILE A 88 -17.80 -8.19 -2.54
CA ILE A 88 -17.41 -9.60 -2.65
C ILE A 88 -18.63 -10.52 -2.62
N SER A 89 -19.56 -10.28 -1.71
CA SER A 89 -20.75 -11.12 -1.58
C SER A 89 -21.64 -11.01 -2.83
N TYR A 90 -21.78 -9.82 -3.42
CA TYR A 90 -22.57 -9.62 -4.63
C TYR A 90 -21.92 -10.23 -5.88
N PHE A 91 -20.62 -10.00 -6.09
CA PHE A 91 -19.93 -10.45 -7.31
C PHE A 91 -19.42 -11.89 -7.26
N LEU A 92 -19.23 -12.48 -6.08
CA LEU A 92 -18.55 -13.77 -5.93
C LEU A 92 -19.39 -14.82 -5.21
N VAL A 93 -19.99 -14.47 -4.05
CA VAL A 93 -20.80 -15.43 -3.27
C VAL A 93 -22.11 -15.76 -3.98
N LEU A 94 -22.84 -14.73 -4.44
CA LEU A 94 -24.13 -14.89 -5.10
C LEU A 94 -24.09 -15.74 -6.37
N PRO A 95 -23.12 -15.54 -7.28
CA PRO A 95 -22.99 -16.37 -8.47
C PRO A 95 -22.55 -17.80 -8.14
N LEU A 96 -21.74 -18.01 -7.10
CA LEU A 96 -21.29 -19.35 -6.68
C LEU A 96 -22.45 -20.21 -6.15
N LEU A 97 -23.40 -19.58 -5.46
CA LEU A 97 -24.63 -20.24 -4.99
C LEU A 97 -25.64 -20.53 -6.12
N GLY A 98 -25.39 -20.08 -7.35
CA GLY A 98 -26.24 -20.33 -8.51
C GLY A 98 -27.60 -19.62 -8.48
N VAL A 99 -27.81 -18.70 -7.53
CA VAL A 99 -29.09 -17.99 -7.32
C VAL A 99 -29.27 -16.84 -8.33
N VAL A 100 -28.21 -16.48 -9.06
CA VAL A 100 -28.17 -15.26 -9.89
C VAL A 100 -28.14 -15.58 -11.38
N SER A 101 -28.93 -14.82 -12.14
CA SER A 101 -28.97 -14.87 -13.61
C SER A 101 -27.59 -14.65 -14.24
N SER A 102 -27.30 -15.39 -15.32
CA SER A 102 -26.04 -15.32 -16.10
C SER A 102 -25.66 -13.91 -16.56
N PHE A 103 -26.62 -12.99 -16.59
CA PHE A 103 -26.42 -11.58 -16.90
C PHE A 103 -25.38 -10.89 -16.00
N TYR A 104 -25.33 -11.20 -14.69
CA TYR A 104 -24.40 -10.55 -13.77
C TYR A 104 -22.96 -11.06 -13.89
N LEU A 105 -22.76 -12.27 -14.42
CA LEU A 105 -21.45 -12.86 -14.68
C LEU A 105 -20.86 -12.42 -16.03
N GLN A 106 -21.69 -11.93 -16.94
CA GLN A 106 -21.28 -11.49 -18.27
C GLN A 106 -20.13 -10.47 -18.28
N PRO A 107 -20.14 -9.39 -17.46
CA PRO A 107 -19.01 -8.45 -17.41
C PRO A 107 -17.75 -9.09 -16.85
N LEU A 108 -17.86 -10.00 -15.87
CA LEU A 108 -16.71 -10.68 -15.29
C LEU A 108 -16.00 -11.56 -16.34
N TRP A 109 -16.77 -12.34 -17.10
CA TRP A 109 -16.25 -13.16 -18.20
C TRP A 109 -15.65 -12.34 -19.35
N THR A 110 -16.13 -11.12 -19.55
CA THR A 110 -15.60 -10.22 -20.58
C THR A 110 -14.32 -9.51 -20.12
N LEU A 111 -14.24 -9.13 -18.84
CA LEU A 111 -13.09 -8.43 -18.26
C LEU A 111 -11.93 -9.36 -17.90
N LEU A 112 -12.21 -10.63 -17.55
CA LEU A 112 -11.16 -11.59 -17.19
C LEU A 112 -10.11 -11.79 -18.30
N PRO A 113 -10.48 -12.08 -19.56
CA PRO A 113 -9.52 -12.28 -20.65
C PRO A 113 -8.65 -11.05 -20.91
N THR A 114 -9.21 -9.84 -20.80
CA THR A 114 -8.45 -8.60 -21.03
C THR A 114 -7.42 -8.37 -19.94
N VAL A 115 -7.77 -8.61 -18.67
CA VAL A 115 -6.83 -8.55 -17.55
C VAL A 115 -5.75 -9.63 -17.70
N VAL A 116 -6.13 -10.88 -18.00
CA VAL A 116 -5.18 -11.99 -18.17
C VAL A 116 -4.21 -11.71 -19.32
N LEU A 117 -4.69 -11.21 -20.46
CA LEU A 117 -3.84 -10.84 -21.58
C LEU A 117 -2.86 -9.73 -21.19
N SER A 118 -3.31 -8.72 -20.45
CA SER A 118 -2.45 -7.62 -19.99
C SER A 118 -1.32 -8.12 -19.07
N LEU A 119 -1.63 -9.05 -18.15
CA LEU A 119 -0.63 -9.68 -17.28
C LEU A 119 0.35 -10.55 -18.08
N LEU A 120 -0.14 -11.28 -19.07
CA LEU A 120 0.69 -12.13 -19.93
C LEU A 120 1.68 -11.29 -20.74
N VAL A 121 1.23 -10.17 -21.32
CA VAL A 121 2.12 -9.24 -22.05
C VAL A 121 3.22 -8.71 -21.13
N ASN A 122 2.88 -8.28 -19.90
CA ASN A 122 3.86 -7.82 -18.93
C ASN A 122 4.85 -8.93 -18.54
N TYR A 123 4.36 -10.15 -18.32
CA TYR A 123 5.21 -11.31 -18.03
C TYR A 123 6.18 -11.62 -19.17
N VAL A 124 5.70 -11.62 -20.43
CA VAL A 124 6.55 -11.82 -21.62
C VAL A 124 7.61 -10.71 -21.72
N GLN A 125 7.27 -9.46 -21.44
CA GLN A 125 8.24 -8.35 -21.41
C GLN A 125 9.34 -8.56 -20.35
N ILE A 126 8.97 -8.98 -19.14
CA ILE A 126 9.94 -9.31 -18.08
C ILE A 126 10.81 -10.50 -18.50
N PHE A 127 10.23 -11.50 -19.16
CA PHE A 127 10.96 -12.67 -19.63
C PHE A 127 11.97 -12.31 -20.72
N VAL A 128 11.56 -11.58 -21.76
CA VAL A 128 12.41 -11.12 -22.86
C VAL A 128 13.52 -10.21 -22.35
N SER A 129 13.19 -9.27 -21.46
CA SER A 129 14.20 -8.38 -20.86
C SER A 129 15.26 -9.16 -20.09
N ARG A 130 14.88 -10.15 -19.28
CA ARG A 130 15.83 -10.97 -18.51
C ARG A 130 16.66 -11.93 -19.36
N LYS A 131 16.10 -12.50 -20.42
CA LYS A 131 16.74 -13.58 -21.20
C LYS A 131 17.48 -13.09 -22.44
N ALA A 132 16.97 -12.07 -23.12
CA ALA A 132 17.49 -11.63 -24.41
C ALA A 132 18.17 -10.26 -24.37
N LEU A 133 17.89 -9.44 -23.35
CA LEU A 133 18.36 -8.04 -23.32
C LEU A 133 19.35 -7.74 -22.19
N LEU A 134 19.23 -8.38 -21.04
CA LEU A 134 20.11 -8.14 -19.89
C LEU A 134 21.43 -8.92 -20.05
N GLN A 135 22.54 -8.20 -20.06
CA GLN A 135 23.88 -8.78 -20.08
C GLN A 135 24.19 -9.36 -18.68
N ASP A 136 24.59 -10.62 -18.60
CA ASP A 136 24.80 -11.31 -17.31
C ASP A 136 26.17 -11.00 -16.67
N HIS A 137 26.76 -9.84 -17.00
CA HIS A 137 28.06 -9.43 -16.46
C HIS A 137 27.90 -8.90 -15.03
N CYS A 138 28.56 -9.57 -14.09
CA CYS A 138 28.68 -9.12 -12.71
C CYS A 138 30.02 -8.42 -12.51
N TYR A 139 30.01 -7.21 -11.93
CA TYR A 139 31.22 -6.52 -11.50
C TYR A 139 31.30 -6.49 -9.97
N LYS A 140 32.52 -6.56 -9.42
CA LYS A 140 32.75 -6.36 -7.99
C LYS A 140 32.91 -4.87 -7.73
N ASP A 141 31.92 -4.27 -7.10
CA ASP A 141 32.02 -2.88 -6.67
C ASP A 141 33.05 -2.76 -5.54
N GLY A 142 33.96 -1.78 -5.64
CA GLY A 142 35.23 -1.69 -4.91
C GLY A 142 35.16 -1.46 -3.40
N GLY A 143 34.00 -1.69 -2.77
CA GLY A 143 33.77 -1.56 -1.32
C GLY A 143 32.68 -2.47 -0.75
N SER A 144 32.04 -3.30 -1.58
CA SER A 144 30.89 -4.13 -1.18
C SER A 144 31.15 -5.59 -1.53
N ARG A 145 30.99 -6.51 -0.57
CA ARG A 145 31.20 -7.97 -0.78
C ARG A 145 30.13 -8.61 -1.69
N GLU A 146 29.15 -7.83 -2.12
CA GLU A 146 28.00 -8.23 -2.92
C GLU A 146 28.27 -8.01 -4.41
N ARG A 147 28.02 -9.03 -5.24
CA ARG A 147 28.19 -8.91 -6.70
C ARG A 147 27.01 -8.12 -7.26
N VAL A 148 27.27 -6.90 -7.75
CA VAL A 148 26.23 -6.10 -8.41
C VAL A 148 26.19 -6.50 -9.88
N LYS A 149 25.01 -6.92 -10.36
CA LYS A 149 24.78 -7.16 -11.79
C LYS A 149 24.81 -5.82 -12.52
N ALA A 150 25.68 -5.69 -13.52
CA ALA A 150 25.72 -4.49 -14.34
C ALA A 150 24.43 -4.40 -15.16
N LEU A 151 23.71 -3.28 -15.11
CA LEU A 151 22.59 -2.98 -16.02
C LEU A 151 23.14 -2.63 -17.41
N ALA A 152 23.78 -3.60 -18.05
CA ALA A 152 24.29 -3.47 -19.41
C ALA A 152 23.39 -4.26 -20.38
N LEU A 153 23.21 -3.73 -21.58
CA LEU A 153 22.24 -4.22 -22.55
C LEU A 153 22.98 -4.80 -23.75
N ASP A 154 22.86 -6.11 -23.98
CA ASP A 154 23.65 -6.80 -25.02
C ASP A 154 23.15 -6.52 -26.44
N ASN A 155 21.83 -6.42 -26.66
CA ASN A 155 21.24 -6.28 -28.00
C ASN A 155 20.33 -5.05 -28.17
N ARG A 156 20.98 -3.89 -28.32
CA ARG A 156 20.32 -2.57 -28.35
C ARG A 156 19.34 -2.37 -29.51
N ARG A 157 19.57 -3.01 -30.67
CA ARG A 157 18.67 -2.92 -31.84
C ARG A 157 17.37 -3.69 -31.62
N VAL A 158 17.45 -4.91 -31.08
CA VAL A 158 16.28 -5.73 -30.76
C VAL A 158 15.43 -5.07 -29.68
N TYR A 159 16.07 -4.47 -28.66
CA TYR A 159 15.37 -3.68 -27.65
C TYR A 159 14.55 -2.54 -28.27
N HIS A 160 15.15 -1.76 -29.18
CA HIS A 160 14.44 -0.63 -29.79
C HIS A 160 13.24 -1.08 -30.63
N ASN A 161 13.39 -2.13 -31.43
CA ASN A 161 12.29 -2.67 -32.24
C ASN A 161 11.16 -3.27 -31.38
N PHE A 162 11.53 -4.03 -30.33
CA PHE A 162 10.58 -4.62 -29.39
C PHE A 162 9.82 -3.55 -28.59
N SER A 163 10.52 -2.51 -28.13
CA SER A 163 9.93 -1.38 -27.43
C SER A 163 8.99 -0.58 -28.35
N TYR A 164 9.33 -0.43 -29.63
CA TYR A 164 8.48 0.26 -30.61
C TYR A 164 7.19 -0.53 -30.87
N PHE A 165 7.29 -1.83 -31.10
CA PHE A 165 6.12 -2.69 -31.33
C PHE A 165 5.18 -2.74 -30.11
N LEU A 166 5.72 -2.78 -28.90
CA LEU A 166 4.94 -2.87 -27.66
C LEU A 166 4.48 -1.51 -27.11
N PHE A 167 4.80 -0.41 -27.79
CA PHE A 167 4.48 0.93 -27.33
C PHE A 167 3.00 1.10 -26.97
N PHE A 168 2.09 0.70 -27.86
CA PHE A 168 0.65 0.81 -27.63
C PHE A 168 0.16 -0.06 -26.47
N PHE A 169 0.68 -1.29 -26.33
CA PHE A 169 0.35 -2.17 -25.21
C PHE A 169 0.83 -1.60 -23.87
N ASN A 170 2.00 -0.96 -23.85
CA ASN A 170 2.54 -0.31 -22.66
C ASN A 170 1.71 0.89 -22.21
N ILE A 171 1.10 1.63 -23.14
CA ILE A 171 0.16 2.71 -22.80
C ILE A 171 -1.06 2.14 -22.05
N LEU A 172 -1.68 1.07 -22.57
CA LEU A 172 -2.82 0.43 -21.92
C LEU A 172 -2.46 -0.15 -20.55
N LEU A 173 -1.30 -0.81 -20.44
CA LEU A 173 -0.76 -1.29 -19.16
C LEU A 173 -0.52 -0.15 -18.17
N GLY A 174 -0.05 1.00 -18.65
CA GLY A 174 0.13 2.22 -17.87
C GLY A 174 -1.17 2.73 -17.27
N PHE A 175 -2.26 2.77 -18.05
CA PHE A 175 -3.59 3.13 -17.56
C PHE A 175 -4.06 2.17 -16.45
N TYR A 176 -3.94 0.86 -16.66
CA TYR A 176 -4.34 -0.13 -15.66
C TYR A 176 -3.50 -0.03 -14.38
N SER A 177 -2.18 0.17 -14.52
CA SER A 177 -1.27 0.37 -13.39
C SER A 177 -1.63 1.62 -12.58
N CYS A 178 -2.00 2.71 -13.24
CA CYS A 178 -2.45 3.93 -12.59
C CYS A 178 -3.75 3.71 -11.79
N LEU A 179 -4.74 3.02 -12.37
CA LEU A 179 -5.98 2.67 -11.67
C LEU A 179 -5.69 1.81 -10.43
N LEU A 180 -4.86 0.76 -10.57
CA LEU A 180 -4.44 -0.06 -9.44
C LEU A 180 -3.69 0.73 -8.38
N ARG A 181 -2.87 1.73 -8.77
CA ARG A 181 -2.18 2.62 -7.83
C ARG A 181 -3.17 3.43 -6.99
N ILE A 182 -4.22 3.98 -7.61
CA ILE A 182 -5.26 4.73 -6.91
C ILE A 182 -6.01 3.81 -5.94
N VAL A 183 -6.46 2.64 -6.41
CA VAL A 183 -7.19 1.67 -5.57
C VAL A 183 -6.35 1.22 -4.38
N LYS A 184 -5.08 0.83 -4.61
CA LYS A 184 -4.15 0.48 -3.53
C LYS A 184 -3.91 1.64 -2.56
N GLY A 185 -3.79 2.86 -3.08
CA GLY A 185 -3.63 4.07 -2.27
C GLY A 185 -4.82 4.31 -1.34
N ILE A 186 -6.05 4.18 -1.84
CA ILE A 186 -7.28 4.32 -1.05
C ILE A 186 -7.36 3.21 0.00
N LEU A 187 -7.17 1.95 -0.40
CA LEU A 187 -7.26 0.81 0.52
C LEU A 187 -6.21 0.90 1.63
N LEU A 188 -4.93 1.12 1.27
CA LEU A 188 -3.87 1.26 2.27
C LEU A 188 -4.09 2.50 3.13
N GLY A 189 -4.49 3.63 2.54
CA GLY A 189 -4.79 4.86 3.27
C GLY A 189 -5.89 4.67 4.32
N LEU A 190 -7.00 4.03 3.97
CA LEU A 190 -8.10 3.76 4.90
C LEU A 190 -7.75 2.70 5.95
N VAL A 191 -7.02 1.64 5.57
CA VAL A 191 -6.58 0.60 6.51
C VAL A 191 -5.58 1.16 7.54
N PHE A 192 -4.67 2.02 7.10
CA PHE A 192 -3.70 2.67 7.99
C PHE A 192 -4.24 3.92 8.69
N LEU A 193 -5.39 4.46 8.30
CA LEU A 193 -6.00 5.61 8.97
C LEU A 193 -6.25 5.33 10.46
N ALA A 194 -6.63 4.10 10.80
CA ALA A 194 -6.81 3.65 12.18
C ALA A 194 -5.49 3.52 12.97
N ARG A 195 -4.34 3.64 12.30
CA ARG A 195 -3.01 3.51 12.91
C ARG A 195 -2.29 4.86 12.91
N VAL A 196 -2.39 5.57 14.03
CA VAL A 196 -1.74 6.87 14.26
C VAL A 196 -0.20 6.81 14.20
N ASP A 197 0.40 5.62 14.36
CA ASP A 197 1.86 5.45 14.41
C ASP A 197 2.60 5.69 13.09
N LEU A 198 1.90 5.78 11.96
CA LEU A 198 2.49 5.99 10.64
C LEU A 198 1.81 7.18 9.97
N SER A 199 2.63 8.08 9.39
CA SER A 199 2.05 9.12 8.55
C SER A 199 1.48 8.48 7.28
N GLY A 200 0.22 8.78 6.99
CA GLY A 200 -0.44 8.39 5.74
C GLY A 200 0.02 9.23 4.54
N LEU A 201 0.81 10.28 4.76
CA LEU A 201 1.27 11.18 3.72
C LEU A 201 2.58 10.72 3.07
N MET A 202 2.75 11.13 1.81
CA MET A 202 3.97 10.86 1.04
C MET A 202 5.21 11.46 1.71
N GLN A 203 6.36 10.83 1.48
CA GLN A 203 7.65 11.32 1.95
C GLN A 203 7.90 12.75 1.41
N GLY A 204 8.18 13.69 2.30
CA GLY A 204 8.26 15.14 2.01
C GLY A 204 7.07 15.95 2.53
N TYR A 205 5.86 15.39 2.51
CA TYR A 205 4.64 16.05 3.00
C TYR A 205 4.22 15.61 4.40
N GLN A 206 5.06 14.82 5.08
CA GLN A 206 4.77 14.31 6.43
C GLN A 206 4.58 15.42 7.48
N HIS A 207 5.11 16.63 7.24
CA HIS A 207 4.93 17.79 8.12
C HIS A 207 3.50 18.34 8.11
N TRP A 208 2.69 18.01 7.10
CA TRP A 208 1.29 18.40 7.03
C TRP A 208 0.38 17.43 7.80
N ASP A 209 0.96 16.35 8.31
CA ASP A 209 0.28 15.38 9.16
C ASP A 209 0.26 15.86 10.61
N PHE A 210 -0.85 16.46 11.04
CA PHE A 210 -1.02 16.89 12.43
C PHE A 210 -0.90 15.74 13.43
N GLY A 211 -1.13 14.49 13.02
CA GLY A 211 -0.97 13.32 13.89
C GLY A 211 0.49 12.96 14.20
N LYS A 212 1.45 13.36 13.35
CA LYS A 212 2.87 12.98 13.48
C LYS A 212 3.73 14.01 14.21
N VAL A 213 3.25 15.22 14.44
CA VAL A 213 4.02 16.32 15.07
C VAL A 213 4.43 16.01 16.53
N ILE A 214 3.98 14.89 17.11
CA ILE A 214 4.03 14.63 18.56
C ILE A 214 5.03 13.52 18.98
N LEU A 215 6.01 13.16 18.14
CA LEU A 215 7.11 12.25 18.54
C LEU A 215 8.50 12.80 18.17
#